data_AF-A0A4S3J8K6-F1
#
_entry.id   AF-A0A4S3J8K6-F1
#
_cell.length_a   1.000
_cell.length_b   1.000
_cell.length_c   1.000
_cell.angle_alpha   90.00
_cell.angle_beta   90.00
_cell.angle_gamma   90.00
#
_symmetry.space_group_name_H-M   'P 1'
#
loop_
_entity.id
_entity.type
_entity.pdbx_description
1 polymer ?
#
loop_
_entity_poly.entity_id
_entity_poly.type
_entity_poly.pdbx_seq_one_letter_code
_entity_poly.pdbx_strand_id
1 'polypeptide(L)'
;MPLQVYTKIQARKERDLTPLLYSWRKYYQNSIREQVNVSTDSPILPQDAMRQLAQRVKERQQILHRRWNVARFWKPVNFLQIPVWISVMESLRAMAGNDKGLATYLLSRFSSSVETDITPLLPVEPSLATEGALWFPDLLAGDSTGILPAALTLSILLNIRMGWKAPTLSELADLPRMELAKNLTLRGIRALVQVLALNIGVSSYLYEMPSALMIYWISSTNIATLQTFILEKYMLVRQPLKPWRQIYIGYAPLGQQKPVKQK
;
A
#
# COMPACT_ATOMS: atom_id res chain seq x y z
N MET A 1 -4.13 5.24 -15.15
CA MET A 1 -4.28 6.57 -14.52
C MET A 1 -5.62 6.76 -13.78
N PRO A 2 -6.81 6.62 -14.39
CA PRO A 2 -8.09 7.02 -13.74
C PRO A 2 -8.40 6.22 -12.47
N LEU A 3 -8.06 4.93 -12.49
CA LEU A 3 -8.27 4.02 -11.38
C LEU A 3 -7.50 4.44 -10.12
N GLN A 4 -6.24 4.84 -10.29
CA GLN A 4 -5.39 5.28 -9.19
C GLN A 4 -5.81 6.65 -8.66
N VAL A 5 -6.29 7.54 -9.53
CA VAL A 5 -6.94 8.80 -9.11
C VAL A 5 -8.15 8.49 -8.24
N TYR A 6 -9.04 7.61 -8.71
CA TYR A 6 -10.23 7.19 -7.97
C TYR A 6 -9.90 6.63 -6.59
N THR A 7 -8.94 5.71 -6.48
CA THR A 7 -8.54 5.13 -5.18
C THR A 7 -7.95 6.17 -4.24
N LYS A 8 -7.19 7.15 -4.75
CA LYS A 8 -6.67 8.27 -3.95
C LYS A 8 -7.79 9.22 -3.46
N ILE A 9 -8.82 9.49 -4.28
CA ILE A 9 -10.00 10.27 -3.84
C ILE A 9 -10.71 9.54 -2.69
N GLN A 10 -10.97 8.25 -2.85
CA GLN A 10 -11.68 7.46 -1.84
C GLN A 10 -10.86 7.34 -0.54
N ALA A 11 -9.55 7.10 -0.65
CA ALA A 11 -8.63 7.11 0.48
C ALA A 11 -8.67 8.44 1.24
N ARG A 12 -8.72 9.57 0.52
CA ARG A 12 -8.83 10.89 1.13
C ARG A 12 -10.14 11.07 1.89
N LYS A 13 -11.27 10.71 1.29
CA LYS A 13 -12.57 10.75 1.98
C LYS A 13 -12.55 9.94 3.28
N GLU A 14 -11.98 8.73 3.27
CA GLU A 14 -11.85 7.90 4.47
C GLU A 14 -10.95 8.55 5.54
N ARG A 15 -9.86 9.20 5.13
CA ARG A 15 -8.98 9.96 6.05
C ARG A 15 -9.69 11.15 6.68
N ASP A 16 -10.51 11.87 5.94
CA ASP A 16 -11.28 13.02 6.45
C ASP A 16 -12.37 12.60 7.45
N LEU A 17 -12.90 11.38 7.34
CA LEU A 17 -13.89 10.82 8.28
C LEU A 17 -13.26 10.29 9.58
N THR A 18 -11.95 10.00 9.58
CA THR A 18 -11.23 9.45 10.72
C THR A 18 -11.41 10.27 12.03
N PRO A 19 -11.20 11.61 12.06
CA PRO A 19 -11.40 12.41 13.27
C PRO A 19 -12.84 12.37 13.79
N LEU A 20 -13.84 12.33 12.89
CA LEU A 20 -15.24 12.23 13.27
C LEU A 20 -15.54 10.88 13.94
N LEU A 21 -14.95 9.79 13.44
CA LEU A 21 -15.10 8.47 14.06
C LEU A 21 -14.47 8.43 15.46
N TYR A 22 -13.33 9.12 15.67
CA TYR A 22 -12.74 9.26 17.00
C TYR A 22 -13.66 9.98 17.99
N SER A 23 -14.31 11.08 17.59
CA SER A 23 -15.25 11.78 18.47
C SER A 23 -16.50 10.94 18.79
N TRP A 24 -17.06 10.23 17.80
CA TRP A 24 -18.19 9.32 18.02
C TRP A 24 -17.83 8.16 18.95
N ARG A 25 -16.63 7.58 18.78
CA ARG A 25 -16.13 6.53 19.68
C ARG A 25 -16.05 7.01 21.12
N LYS A 26 -15.55 8.24 21.35
CA LYS A 26 -15.50 8.83 22.70
C LYS A 26 -16.90 9.08 23.27
N TYR A 27 -17.81 9.62 22.46
CA TYR A 27 -19.21 9.81 22.87
C TYR A 27 -19.86 8.49 23.29
N TYR A 28 -19.75 7.43 22.47
CA TYR A 28 -20.30 6.13 22.81
C TYR A 28 -19.64 5.51 24.05
N GLN A 29 -18.32 5.65 24.20
CA GLN A 29 -17.61 5.20 25.40
C GLN A 29 -18.14 5.88 26.67
N ASN A 30 -18.40 7.18 26.64
CA ASN A 30 -18.98 7.90 27.77
C ASN A 30 -20.42 7.42 28.06
N SER A 31 -21.24 7.25 27.02
CA SER A 31 -22.63 6.77 27.18
C SER A 31 -22.71 5.36 27.79
N ILE A 32 -21.79 4.46 27.42
CA ILE A 32 -21.72 3.11 27.99
C ILE A 32 -21.24 3.18 29.44
N ARG A 33 -20.28 4.05 29.75
CA ARG A 33 -19.79 4.25 31.12
C ARG A 33 -20.89 4.79 32.05
N GLU A 34 -21.69 5.73 31.57
CA GLU A 34 -22.86 6.25 32.30
C GLU A 34 -23.89 5.15 32.56
N GLN A 35 -24.19 4.32 31.54
CA GLN A 35 -25.10 3.18 31.69
C GLN A 35 -24.62 2.20 32.76
N VAL A 36 -23.33 1.84 32.76
CA VAL A 36 -22.72 0.95 33.77
C VAL A 36 -22.82 1.52 35.18
N ASN A 37 -22.65 2.84 35.35
CA ASN A 37 -22.74 3.48 36.67
C ASN A 37 -24.18 3.52 37.21
N VAL A 38 -25.17 3.60 36.33
CA VAL A 38 -26.60 3.66 36.70
C VAL A 38 -27.17 2.26 36.95
N SER A 39 -26.73 1.25 36.21
CA SER A 39 -27.17 -0.14 36.35
C SER A 39 -26.38 -0.87 37.45
N THR A 40 -26.64 -0.53 38.72
CA THR A 40 -26.00 -1.18 39.88
C THR A 40 -26.38 -2.67 40.03
N ASP A 41 -27.53 -3.08 39.48
CA ASP A 41 -28.12 -4.41 39.66
C ASP A 41 -27.60 -5.50 38.69
N SER A 42 -26.94 -5.10 37.59
CA SER A 42 -26.37 -6.03 36.61
C SER A 42 -25.08 -5.47 35.99
N PRO A 43 -23.90 -5.77 36.58
CA PRO A 43 -22.64 -5.24 36.07
C PRO A 43 -22.36 -5.80 34.67
N ILE A 44 -22.31 -4.93 33.67
CA ILE A 44 -21.94 -5.30 32.30
C ILE A 44 -20.48 -5.75 32.30
N LEU A 45 -20.22 -6.95 31.79
CA LEU A 45 -18.87 -7.48 31.66
C LEU A 45 -18.03 -6.54 30.77
N PRO A 46 -16.76 -6.23 31.11
CA PRO A 46 -15.91 -5.35 30.30
C PRO A 46 -15.80 -5.78 28.83
N GLN A 47 -15.86 -7.08 28.57
CA GLN A 47 -15.85 -7.64 27.21
C GLN A 47 -17.11 -7.28 26.43
N ASP A 48 -18.27 -7.33 27.05
CA ASP A 48 -19.54 -7.02 26.40
C ASP A 48 -19.69 -5.52 26.17
N ALA A 49 -19.19 -4.68 27.09
CA ALA A 49 -19.08 -3.24 26.88
C ALA A 49 -18.19 -2.89 25.66
N MET A 50 -17.06 -3.58 25.49
CA MET A 50 -16.19 -3.42 24.32
C MET A 50 -16.86 -3.88 23.02
N ARG A 51 -17.59 -5.01 23.05
CA ARG A 51 -18.34 -5.52 21.91
C ARG A 51 -19.44 -4.54 21.47
N GLN A 52 -20.23 -4.04 22.42
CA GLN A 52 -21.27 -3.04 22.17
C GLN A 52 -20.69 -1.74 21.61
N LEU A 53 -19.56 -1.27 22.16
CA LEU A 53 -18.86 -0.10 21.63
C LEU A 53 -18.42 -0.31 20.17
N ALA A 54 -17.80 -1.47 19.88
CA ALA A 54 -17.36 -1.80 18.53
C ALA A 54 -18.52 -1.88 17.54
N GLN A 55 -19.66 -2.46 17.94
CA GLN A 55 -20.87 -2.54 17.12
C GLN A 55 -21.42 -1.13 16.80
N ARG A 56 -21.63 -0.29 17.81
CA ARG A 56 -22.15 1.08 17.60
C ARG A 56 -21.23 1.95 16.75
N VAL A 57 -19.92 1.83 16.95
CA VAL A 57 -18.92 2.53 16.11
C VAL A 57 -18.97 2.03 14.67
N LYS A 58 -19.10 0.72 14.44
CA LYS A 58 -19.19 0.11 13.10
C LYS A 58 -20.46 0.53 12.37
N GLU A 59 -21.61 0.52 13.05
CA GLU A 59 -22.88 1.01 12.49
C GLU A 59 -22.76 2.48 12.10
N ARG A 60 -22.22 3.32 12.99
CA ARG A 60 -22.02 4.75 12.71
C ARG A 60 -21.06 4.96 11.55
N GLN A 61 -19.99 4.16 11.47
CA GLN A 61 -19.06 4.16 10.35
C GLN A 61 -19.79 3.86 9.03
N GLN A 62 -20.64 2.83 8.97
CA GLN A 62 -21.37 2.50 7.74
C GLN A 62 -22.31 3.63 7.30
N ILE A 63 -23.02 4.26 8.25
CA ILE A 63 -23.89 5.42 7.96
C ILE A 63 -23.07 6.58 7.40
N LEU A 64 -21.92 6.86 8.02
CA LEU A 64 -21.05 7.96 7.61
C LEU A 64 -20.43 7.71 6.23
N HIS A 65 -19.98 6.48 5.96
CA HIS A 65 -19.49 6.06 4.64
C HIS A 65 -20.57 6.19 3.56
N ARG A 66 -21.83 5.82 3.87
CA ARG A 66 -22.97 5.98 2.95
C ARG A 66 -23.27 7.45 2.68
N ARG A 67 -23.27 8.29 3.73
CA ARG A 67 -23.54 9.73 3.62
C ARG A 67 -22.44 10.48 2.85
N TRP A 68 -21.19 10.09 3.01
CA TRP A 68 -20.03 10.71 2.34
C TRP A 68 -19.69 10.08 0.98
N ASN A 69 -20.51 9.13 0.52
CA ASN A 69 -20.36 8.40 -0.74
C ASN A 69 -18.93 7.83 -0.90
N VAL A 70 -18.50 7.09 0.13
CA VAL A 70 -17.26 6.30 0.11
C VAL A 70 -17.60 4.90 -0.37
N ALA A 71 -17.05 4.50 -1.51
CA ALA A 71 -17.34 3.20 -2.11
C ALA A 71 -16.90 2.05 -1.17
N ARG A 72 -17.66 0.96 -1.09
CA ARG A 72 -17.33 -0.15 -0.16
C ARG A 72 -16.05 -0.90 -0.57
N PHE A 73 -15.87 -1.12 -1.86
CA PHE A 73 -14.82 -1.99 -2.41
C PHE A 73 -13.70 -1.21 -3.11
N TRP A 74 -13.36 -0.01 -2.64
CA TRP A 74 -12.33 0.82 -3.31
C TRP A 74 -10.89 0.29 -3.09
N LYS A 75 -10.61 -0.37 -1.96
CA LYS A 75 -9.28 -0.85 -1.57
C LYS A 75 -8.70 -1.89 -2.53
N PRO A 76 -9.44 -2.94 -2.95
CA PRO A 76 -8.90 -3.94 -3.86
C PRO A 76 -8.83 -3.49 -5.32
N VAL A 77 -9.32 -2.31 -5.66
CA VAL A 77 -9.42 -1.87 -7.07
C VAL A 77 -8.06 -1.87 -7.78
N ASN A 78 -6.97 -1.55 -7.07
CA ASN A 78 -5.62 -1.59 -7.65
C ASN A 78 -5.19 -3.01 -8.08
N PHE A 79 -5.78 -4.08 -7.52
CA PHE A 79 -5.47 -5.46 -7.95
C PHE A 79 -5.95 -5.77 -9.37
N LEU A 80 -6.91 -5.01 -9.89
CA LEU A 80 -7.36 -5.15 -11.28
C LEU A 80 -6.25 -4.83 -12.30
N GLN A 81 -5.18 -4.15 -11.88
CA GLN A 81 -4.02 -3.87 -12.72
C GLN A 81 -3.10 -5.09 -12.91
N ILE A 82 -3.14 -6.07 -11.98
CA ILE A 82 -2.22 -7.21 -11.98
C ILE A 82 -2.39 -8.10 -13.23
N PRO A 83 -3.61 -8.47 -13.68
CA PRO A 83 -3.77 -9.29 -14.88
C PRO A 83 -3.19 -8.64 -16.14
N VAL A 84 -3.38 -7.32 -16.30
CA VAL A 84 -2.81 -6.57 -17.43
C VAL A 84 -1.28 -6.60 -17.37
N TRP A 85 -0.71 -6.40 -16.19
CA TRP A 85 0.74 -6.48 -16.00
C TRP A 85 1.29 -7.88 -16.28
N ILE A 86 0.62 -8.94 -15.81
CA ILE A 86 1.00 -10.34 -16.08
C ILE A 86 0.96 -10.61 -17.58
N SER A 87 -0.10 -10.18 -18.28
CA SER A 87 -0.22 -10.37 -19.72
C SER A 87 0.95 -9.74 -20.47
N VAL A 88 1.28 -8.48 -20.20
CA VAL A 88 2.43 -7.81 -20.87
C VAL A 88 3.76 -8.47 -20.50
N MET A 89 3.94 -8.83 -19.23
CA MET A 89 5.15 -9.52 -18.77
C MET A 89 5.33 -10.88 -19.44
N GLU A 90 4.25 -11.63 -19.63
CA GLU A 90 4.32 -12.94 -20.27
C GLU A 90 4.55 -12.82 -21.77
N SER A 91 3.89 -11.88 -22.46
CA SER A 91 4.14 -11.61 -23.88
C SER A 91 5.60 -11.23 -24.11
N LEU A 92 6.14 -10.31 -23.32
CA LEU A 92 7.54 -9.88 -23.48
C LEU A 92 8.52 -10.99 -23.13
N ARG A 93 8.19 -11.84 -22.15
CA ARG A 93 9.00 -13.00 -21.77
C ARG A 93 9.01 -14.07 -22.87
N ALA A 94 7.85 -14.35 -23.48
CA ALA A 94 7.74 -15.29 -24.58
C ALA A 94 8.47 -14.78 -25.83
N MET A 95 8.32 -13.50 -26.17
CA MET A 95 9.08 -12.86 -27.26
C MET A 95 10.58 -12.88 -27.00
N ALA A 96 11.00 -12.90 -25.72
CA ALA A 96 12.39 -13.04 -25.32
C ALA A 96 12.92 -14.48 -25.32
N GLY A 97 12.09 -15.47 -25.70
CA GLY A 97 12.47 -16.89 -25.78
C GLY A 97 12.54 -17.63 -24.45
N ASN A 98 11.89 -17.11 -23.40
CA ASN A 98 11.83 -17.78 -22.10
C ASN A 98 10.42 -18.36 -21.84
N ASP A 99 10.28 -19.66 -22.02
CA ASP A 99 8.96 -20.32 -22.04
C ASP A 99 8.41 -20.64 -20.63
N LYS A 100 9.21 -20.44 -19.58
CA LYS A 100 8.87 -20.81 -18.20
C LYS A 100 8.27 -19.63 -17.42
N GLY A 101 7.14 -19.12 -17.91
CA GLY A 101 6.45 -18.00 -17.31
C GLY A 101 5.46 -18.36 -16.17
N LEU A 102 5.10 -17.34 -15.38
CA LEU A 102 4.12 -17.48 -14.30
C LEU A 102 2.71 -17.74 -14.83
N ALA A 103 2.38 -17.24 -16.03
CA ALA A 103 1.06 -17.46 -16.61
C ALA A 103 0.92 -18.91 -17.07
N THR A 104 1.94 -19.49 -17.73
CA THR A 104 1.98 -20.92 -18.07
C THR A 104 1.86 -21.82 -16.83
N TYR A 105 2.52 -21.46 -15.72
CA TYR A 105 2.41 -22.20 -14.46
C TYR A 105 1.01 -22.08 -13.82
N LEU A 106 0.39 -20.89 -13.83
CA LEU A 106 -0.96 -20.72 -13.31
C LEU A 106 -1.98 -21.43 -14.21
N LEU A 107 -1.86 -21.27 -15.52
CA LEU A 107 -2.74 -21.87 -16.51
C LEU A 107 -2.68 -23.40 -16.44
N SER A 108 -1.49 -24.00 -16.32
CA SER A 108 -1.33 -25.46 -16.16
C SER A 108 -1.96 -26.00 -14.87
N ARG A 109 -2.04 -25.18 -13.81
CA ARG A 109 -2.77 -25.52 -12.58
C ARG A 109 -4.28 -25.39 -12.71
N PHE A 110 -4.78 -24.56 -13.63
CA PHE A 110 -6.21 -24.43 -13.91
C PHE A 110 -6.69 -25.39 -15.02
N SER A 111 -5.81 -25.79 -15.93
CA SER A 111 -6.13 -26.59 -17.11
C SER A 111 -5.87 -28.09 -16.95
N SER A 112 -5.93 -28.64 -15.72
CA SER A 112 -5.66 -30.05 -15.43
C SER A 112 -6.59 -31.08 -16.14
N SER A 113 -7.44 -30.66 -17.07
CA SER A 113 -8.34 -31.48 -17.87
C SER A 113 -8.26 -31.26 -19.39
N VAL A 114 -7.36 -30.40 -19.89
CA VAL A 114 -7.17 -30.20 -21.33
C VAL A 114 -5.69 -30.33 -21.65
N GLU A 115 -5.31 -31.49 -22.23
CA GLU A 115 -4.08 -31.66 -22.99
C GLU A 115 -4.06 -30.63 -24.12
N THR A 116 -3.53 -29.46 -23.84
CA THR A 116 -3.11 -28.53 -24.87
C THR A 116 -1.62 -28.37 -24.66
N ASP A 117 -0.85 -28.75 -25.67
CA ASP A 117 0.51 -28.30 -25.87
C ASP A 117 0.47 -26.77 -25.98
N ILE A 118 0.35 -26.08 -24.84
CA ILE A 118 0.53 -24.63 -24.75
C ILE A 118 2.03 -24.39 -24.65
N THR A 119 2.75 -24.82 -25.70
CA THR A 119 4.00 -24.16 -26.06
C THR A 119 3.63 -22.71 -26.38
N PRO A 120 4.36 -21.71 -25.88
CA PRO A 120 4.05 -20.33 -26.22
C PRO A 120 4.19 -20.17 -27.74
N LEU A 121 3.06 -20.07 -28.43
CA LEU A 121 2.94 -19.86 -29.89
C LEU A 121 3.52 -18.52 -30.37
N LEU A 122 4.20 -17.78 -29.50
CA LEU A 122 4.88 -16.54 -29.85
C LEU A 122 6.32 -16.89 -30.19
N PRO A 123 6.69 -16.89 -31.49
CA PRO A 123 8.09 -17.06 -31.87
C PRO A 123 8.92 -15.93 -31.27
N VAL A 124 10.19 -16.24 -30.97
CA VAL A 124 11.16 -15.24 -30.54
C VAL A 124 11.24 -14.14 -31.59
N GLU A 125 11.09 -12.90 -31.16
CA GLU A 125 11.11 -11.75 -32.07
C GLU A 125 12.56 -11.43 -32.46
N PRO A 126 12.96 -11.60 -33.75
CA PRO A 126 14.35 -11.40 -34.17
C PRO A 126 14.78 -9.93 -34.12
N SER A 127 13.81 -9.01 -34.17
CA SER A 127 14.04 -7.57 -33.97
C SER A 127 14.63 -7.26 -32.59
N LEU A 128 14.24 -8.00 -31.54
CA LEU A 128 14.78 -7.82 -30.18
C LEU A 128 16.27 -8.22 -30.08
N ALA A 129 16.73 -9.13 -30.93
CA ALA A 129 18.14 -9.54 -30.97
C ALA A 129 19.04 -8.51 -31.66
N THR A 130 18.46 -7.65 -32.51
CA THR A 130 19.20 -6.77 -33.43
C THR A 130 19.06 -5.29 -33.09
N GLU A 131 17.99 -4.88 -32.40
CA GLU A 131 17.68 -3.50 -32.07
C GLU A 131 18.01 -3.14 -30.60
N GLY A 132 19.28 -3.34 -30.23
CA GLY A 132 19.87 -2.86 -28.99
C GLY A 132 19.85 -1.35 -28.78
N ALA A 133 20.10 -0.92 -27.54
CA ALA A 133 20.30 0.49 -27.23
C ALA A 133 21.49 0.70 -26.28
N LEU A 134 22.20 1.81 -26.49
CA LEU A 134 23.31 2.26 -25.64
C LEU A 134 24.45 1.22 -25.52
N TRP A 135 24.51 0.48 -24.40
CA TRP A 135 25.58 -0.49 -24.09
C TRP A 135 25.11 -1.95 -24.15
N PHE A 136 23.83 -2.21 -24.43
CA PHE A 136 23.28 -3.55 -24.59
C PHE A 136 22.77 -3.71 -26.05
N PRO A 137 23.56 -4.36 -26.92
CA PRO A 137 23.22 -4.52 -28.34
C PRO A 137 22.11 -5.56 -28.60
N ASP A 138 21.90 -6.47 -27.65
CA ASP A 138 20.92 -7.55 -27.73
C ASP A 138 19.96 -7.45 -26.53
N LEU A 139 18.65 -7.37 -26.77
CA LEU A 139 17.64 -7.28 -25.71
C LEU A 139 17.24 -8.66 -25.17
N LEU A 140 17.56 -9.74 -25.87
CA LEU A 140 17.32 -11.12 -25.46
C LEU A 140 18.36 -11.57 -24.43
N ALA A 141 19.60 -11.11 -24.58
CA ALA A 141 20.69 -11.39 -23.66
C ALA A 141 20.54 -10.62 -22.34
N GLY A 142 21.11 -11.21 -21.28
CA GLY A 142 21.31 -10.53 -20.01
C GLY A 142 22.35 -9.42 -20.10
N ASP A 143 22.23 -8.43 -19.22
CA ASP A 143 23.22 -7.36 -19.13
C ASP A 143 24.47 -7.81 -18.38
N SER A 144 25.54 -8.06 -19.13
CA SER A 144 26.85 -8.45 -18.60
C SER A 144 27.52 -7.37 -17.75
N THR A 145 27.12 -6.10 -17.91
CA THR A 145 27.70 -4.97 -17.15
C THR A 145 27.10 -4.82 -15.75
N GLY A 146 25.93 -5.42 -15.50
CA GLY A 146 25.19 -5.28 -14.25
C GLY A 146 24.55 -3.91 -14.02
N ILE A 147 24.63 -2.99 -15.00
CA ILE A 147 24.06 -1.63 -14.90
C ILE A 147 22.52 -1.70 -14.90
N LEU A 148 21.92 -2.49 -15.80
CA LEU A 148 20.48 -2.68 -15.90
C LEU A 148 19.89 -3.36 -14.66
N PRO A 149 20.45 -4.47 -14.14
CA PRO A 149 20.03 -5.04 -12.86
C PRO A 149 20.08 -4.03 -11.70
N ALA A 150 21.16 -3.24 -11.61
CA ALA A 150 21.29 -2.20 -10.59
C ALA A 150 20.24 -1.09 -10.76
N ALA A 151 20.02 -0.62 -11.98
CA ALA A 151 19.01 0.40 -12.31
C ALA A 151 17.60 -0.10 -12.02
N LEU A 152 17.30 -1.36 -12.32
CA LEU A 152 16.04 -2.03 -11.99
C LEU A 152 15.78 -2.03 -10.50
N THR A 153 16.75 -2.52 -9.71
CA THR A 153 16.65 -2.54 -8.25
C THR A 153 16.45 -1.14 -7.69
N LEU A 154 17.22 -0.16 -8.17
CA LEU A 154 17.08 1.22 -7.73
C LEU A 154 15.68 1.77 -8.06
N SER A 155 15.18 1.52 -9.27
CA SER A 155 13.86 1.98 -9.71
C SER A 155 12.73 1.38 -8.85
N ILE A 156 12.79 0.08 -8.54
CA ILE A 156 11.82 -0.58 -7.65
C ILE A 156 11.93 -0.03 -6.22
N LEU A 157 13.13 0.14 -5.69
CA LEU A 157 13.35 0.69 -4.34
C LEU A 157 12.84 2.13 -4.22
N LEU A 158 13.08 2.96 -5.23
CA LEU A 158 12.55 4.33 -5.30
C LEU A 158 11.02 4.32 -5.35
N ASN A 159 10.42 3.44 -6.15
CA ASN A 159 8.97 3.29 -6.22
C ASN A 159 8.36 2.92 -4.86
N ILE A 160 8.94 1.95 -4.15
CA ILE A 160 8.49 1.55 -2.80
C ILE A 160 8.66 2.71 -1.81
N ARG A 161 9.79 3.40 -1.83
CA ARG A 161 10.05 4.53 -0.92
C ARG A 161 9.06 5.67 -1.13
N MET A 162 8.72 5.99 -2.37
CA MET A 162 7.77 7.06 -2.69
C MET A 162 6.32 6.64 -2.44
N GLY A 163 5.96 5.41 -2.80
CA GLY A 163 4.58 4.92 -2.74
C GLY A 163 4.11 4.49 -1.35
N TRP A 164 5.01 3.94 -0.51
CA TRP A 164 4.67 3.36 0.79
C TRP A 164 5.27 4.18 1.94
N LYS A 165 4.50 5.19 2.40
CA LYS A 165 4.84 5.98 3.59
C LYS A 165 4.47 5.18 4.85
N ALA A 166 5.48 4.61 5.51
CA ALA A 166 5.32 3.96 6.81
C ALA A 166 5.72 4.92 7.94
N PRO A 167 5.03 4.89 9.08
CA PRO A 167 5.37 5.71 10.24
C PRO A 167 6.77 5.38 10.79
N THR A 168 7.42 6.39 11.34
CA THR A 168 8.77 6.29 11.94
C THR A 168 8.75 5.51 13.25
N LEU A 169 9.88 4.92 13.67
CA LEU A 169 9.94 4.12 14.92
C LEU A 169 9.56 4.94 16.15
N SER A 170 9.95 6.21 16.19
CA SER A 170 9.58 7.15 17.25
C SER A 170 8.07 7.34 17.35
N GLU A 171 7.39 7.50 16.21
CA GLU A 171 5.93 7.65 16.15
C GLU A 171 5.18 6.38 16.55
N LEU A 172 5.82 5.20 16.43
CA LEU A 172 5.24 3.92 16.82
C LEU A 172 5.28 3.70 18.34
N ALA A 173 6.25 4.30 19.05
CA ALA A 173 6.41 4.08 20.49
C ALA A 173 5.18 4.55 21.30
N ASP A 174 4.46 5.56 20.80
CA ASP A 174 3.29 6.16 21.46
C ASP A 174 1.95 5.48 21.11
N LEU A 175 1.95 4.45 20.24
CA LEU A 175 0.73 3.82 19.74
C LEU A 175 0.24 2.65 20.63
N PRO A 176 -1.09 2.43 20.70
CA PRO A 176 -1.65 1.29 21.42
C PRO A 176 -1.25 -0.04 20.75
N ARG A 177 -1.09 -1.11 21.56
CA ARG A 177 -0.53 -2.42 21.15
C ARG A 177 -1.11 -2.99 19.83
N MET A 178 -2.43 -2.86 19.61
CA MET A 178 -3.07 -3.36 18.39
C MET A 178 -2.71 -2.56 17.14
N GLU A 179 -2.60 -1.24 17.26
CA GLU A 179 -2.20 -0.37 16.16
C GLU A 179 -0.69 -0.49 15.89
N LEU A 180 0.10 -0.66 16.95
CA LEU A 180 1.53 -0.98 16.86
C LEU A 180 1.76 -2.28 16.09
N ALA A 181 1.07 -3.37 16.44
CA ALA A 181 1.22 -4.65 15.74
C ALA A 181 0.88 -4.51 14.25
N LYS A 182 -0.21 -3.83 13.90
CA LYS A 182 -0.62 -3.59 12.51
C LYS A 182 0.41 -2.75 11.74
N ASN A 183 0.95 -1.69 12.34
CA ASN A 183 1.95 -0.87 11.66
C ASN A 183 3.30 -1.58 11.55
N LEU A 184 3.64 -2.43 12.52
CA LEU A 184 4.84 -3.26 12.49
C LEU A 184 4.74 -4.33 11.41
N THR A 185 3.59 -5.00 11.25
CA THR A 185 3.39 -5.96 10.16
C THR A 185 3.46 -5.27 8.80
N LEU A 186 2.85 -4.11 8.62
CA LEU A 186 2.96 -3.32 7.38
C LEU A 186 4.42 -2.92 7.09
N ARG A 187 5.17 -2.53 8.12
CA ARG A 187 6.61 -2.24 7.99
C ARG A 187 7.43 -3.49 7.66
N GLY A 188 7.11 -4.63 8.25
CA GLY A 188 7.72 -5.92 7.95
C GLY A 188 7.49 -6.32 6.50
N ILE A 189 6.24 -6.19 6.01
CA ILE A 189 5.91 -6.42 4.60
C ILE A 189 6.69 -5.47 3.70
N ARG A 190 6.79 -4.19 4.05
CA ARG A 190 7.61 -3.22 3.29
C ARG A 190 9.08 -3.65 3.21
N ALA A 191 9.67 -4.04 4.33
CA ALA A 191 11.06 -4.50 4.39
C ALA A 191 11.25 -5.79 3.57
N LEU A 192 10.32 -6.73 3.68
CA LEU A 192 10.31 -7.96 2.87
C LEU A 192 10.31 -7.63 1.38
N VAL A 193 9.43 -6.74 0.92
CA VAL A 193 9.37 -6.32 -0.49
C VAL A 193 10.65 -5.62 -0.93
N GLN A 194 11.31 -4.86 -0.06
CA GLN A 194 12.63 -4.25 -0.36
C GLN A 194 13.74 -5.30 -0.49
N VAL A 195 13.75 -6.32 0.38
CA VAL A 195 14.68 -7.44 0.27
C VAL A 195 14.42 -8.25 -1.01
N LEU A 196 13.15 -8.48 -1.36
CA LEU A 196 12.77 -9.11 -2.63
C LEU A 196 13.25 -8.28 -3.83
N ALA A 197 13.14 -6.94 -3.79
CA ALA A 197 13.65 -6.09 -4.86
C ALA A 197 15.17 -6.20 -5.04
N LEU A 198 15.92 -6.32 -3.94
CA LEU A 198 17.36 -6.59 -3.98
C LEU A 198 17.66 -7.99 -4.54
N ASN A 199 16.89 -9.00 -4.11
CA ASN A 199 17.02 -10.36 -4.61
C ASN A 199 16.72 -10.44 -6.11
N ILE A 200 15.71 -9.71 -6.60
CA ILE A 200 15.39 -9.62 -8.03
C ILE A 200 16.59 -9.05 -8.79
N GLY A 201 17.21 -7.96 -8.32
CA GLY A 201 18.40 -7.39 -8.96
C GLY A 201 19.57 -8.37 -9.05
N VAL A 202 19.91 -9.00 -7.93
CA VAL A 202 21.01 -9.99 -7.89
C VAL A 202 20.69 -11.19 -8.77
N SER A 203 19.46 -11.70 -8.72
CA SER A 203 19.01 -12.82 -9.55
C SER A 203 19.02 -12.45 -11.03
N SER A 204 18.62 -11.23 -11.40
CA SER A 204 18.65 -10.76 -12.78
C SER A 204 20.07 -10.75 -13.35
N TYR A 205 21.07 -10.43 -12.53
CA TYR A 205 22.48 -10.50 -12.92
C TYR A 205 22.99 -11.96 -13.01
N LEU A 206 22.66 -12.81 -12.03
CA LEU A 206 23.17 -14.19 -11.99
C LEU A 206 22.52 -15.13 -13.02
N TYR A 207 21.24 -14.94 -13.30
CA TYR A 207 20.48 -15.78 -14.23
C TYR A 207 20.36 -15.16 -15.62
N GLU A 208 21.11 -14.08 -15.90
CA GLU A 208 21.14 -13.38 -17.19
C GLU A 208 19.72 -13.10 -17.73
N MET A 209 18.91 -12.45 -16.90
CA MET A 209 17.53 -12.14 -17.27
C MET A 209 17.50 -11.26 -18.53
N PRO A 210 16.60 -11.50 -19.51
CA PRO A 210 16.54 -10.73 -20.74
C PRO A 210 16.44 -9.22 -20.49
N SER A 211 17.29 -8.44 -21.15
CA SER A 211 17.37 -6.99 -21.01
C SER A 211 16.06 -6.28 -21.37
N ALA A 212 15.30 -6.80 -22.34
CA ALA A 212 13.94 -6.35 -22.67
C ALA A 212 13.03 -6.26 -21.43
N LEU A 213 13.01 -7.32 -20.63
CA LEU A 213 12.16 -7.40 -19.44
C LEU A 213 12.59 -6.38 -18.38
N MET A 214 13.90 -6.21 -18.20
CA MET A 214 14.45 -5.24 -17.25
C MET A 214 14.08 -3.81 -17.65
N ILE A 215 14.22 -3.44 -18.92
CA ILE A 215 13.88 -2.10 -19.44
C ILE A 215 12.40 -1.80 -19.28
N TYR A 216 11.53 -2.77 -19.61
CA TYR A 216 10.10 -2.62 -19.41
C TYR A 216 9.78 -2.36 -17.93
N TRP A 217 10.40 -3.10 -17.02
CA TRP A 217 10.14 -2.98 -15.59
C TRP A 217 10.70 -1.67 -15.00
N ILE A 218 11.90 -1.25 -15.44
CA ILE A 218 12.48 0.07 -15.11
C ILE A 218 11.51 1.18 -15.56
N SER A 219 11.09 1.15 -16.82
CA SER A 219 10.21 2.18 -17.38
C SER A 219 8.86 2.22 -16.66
N SER A 220 8.25 1.07 -16.44
CA SER A 220 6.96 0.94 -15.75
C SER A 220 7.02 1.42 -14.30
N THR A 221 8.07 1.05 -13.55
CA THR A 221 8.26 1.50 -12.16
C THR A 221 8.56 3.00 -12.07
N ASN A 222 9.34 3.55 -13.01
CA ASN A 222 9.62 4.98 -13.07
C ASN A 222 8.36 5.79 -13.41
N ILE A 223 7.55 5.34 -14.38
CA ILE A 223 6.26 5.96 -14.69
C ILE A 223 5.33 5.91 -13.47
N ALA A 224 5.24 4.78 -12.78
CA ALA A 224 4.42 4.67 -11.56
C ALA A 224 4.91 5.59 -10.43
N THR A 225 6.23 5.76 -10.29
CA THR A 225 6.84 6.67 -9.32
C THR A 225 6.53 8.12 -9.66
N LEU A 226 6.72 8.51 -10.92
CA LEU A 226 6.41 9.83 -11.42
C LEU A 226 4.92 10.14 -11.26
N GLN A 227 4.05 9.19 -11.60
CA GLN A 227 2.61 9.34 -11.42
C GLN A 227 2.26 9.57 -9.94
N THR A 228 2.85 8.79 -9.04
CA THR A 228 2.62 8.96 -7.59
C THR A 228 3.08 10.33 -7.13
N PHE A 229 4.26 10.77 -7.56
CA PHE A 229 4.82 12.07 -7.25
C PHE A 229 3.91 13.22 -7.71
N ILE A 230 3.47 13.17 -8.97
CA ILE A 230 2.56 14.18 -9.56
C ILE A 230 1.22 14.19 -8.80
N LEU A 231 0.61 13.02 -8.58
CA LEU A 231 -0.68 12.95 -7.89
C LEU A 231 -0.60 13.46 -6.45
N GLU A 232 0.46 13.12 -5.71
CA GLU A 232 0.63 13.63 -4.35
C GLU A 232 0.84 15.15 -4.32
N LYS A 233 1.66 15.67 -5.24
CA LYS A 233 1.96 17.09 -5.32
C LYS A 233 0.74 17.94 -5.69
N TYR A 234 -0.04 17.51 -6.67
CA TYR A 234 -1.14 18.33 -7.20
C TYR A 234 -2.51 18.03 -6.59
N MET A 235 -2.78 16.79 -6.17
CA MET A 235 -4.14 16.36 -5.80
C MET A 235 -4.39 16.34 -4.28
N LEU A 236 -3.34 16.23 -3.47
CA LEU A 236 -3.43 16.05 -2.01
C LEU A 236 -2.90 17.25 -1.21
N VAL A 237 -3.04 18.47 -1.74
CA VAL A 237 -2.53 19.71 -1.13
C VAL A 237 -3.16 20.03 0.24
N ARG A 238 -4.38 19.53 0.52
CA ARG A 238 -5.07 19.81 1.79
C ARG A 238 -4.65 18.82 2.87
N GLN A 239 -4.12 19.34 3.98
CA GLN A 239 -3.79 18.53 5.16
C GLN A 239 -5.06 17.86 5.71
N PRO A 240 -4.98 16.60 6.17
CA PRO A 240 -6.09 15.95 6.81
C PRO A 240 -6.48 16.69 8.10
N LEU A 241 -7.76 16.66 8.42
CA LEU A 241 -8.25 17.18 9.69
C LEU A 241 -7.55 16.46 10.85
N LYS A 242 -7.03 17.24 11.82
CA LYS A 242 -6.36 16.67 12.99
C LYS A 242 -7.37 15.86 13.81
N PRO A 243 -6.97 14.69 14.37
CA PRO A 243 -7.84 13.91 15.24
C PRO A 243 -8.25 14.73 16.46
N TRP A 244 -9.47 14.49 16.95
CA TRP A 244 -9.94 15.08 18.20
C TRP A 244 -9.03 14.66 19.34
N ARG A 245 -8.50 15.63 20.08
CA ARG A 245 -7.68 15.43 21.27
C ARG A 245 -8.33 16.13 22.46
N GLN A 246 -8.47 15.43 23.57
CA GLN A 246 -8.94 16.02 24.82
C GLN A 246 -7.87 17.01 25.32
N ILE A 247 -8.25 18.27 25.46
CA ILE A 247 -7.39 19.34 26.00
C ILE A 247 -7.81 19.55 27.45
N TYR A 248 -6.88 19.43 28.38
CA TYR A 248 -7.08 19.80 29.77
C TYR A 248 -6.57 21.23 29.96
N ILE A 249 -7.46 22.14 30.33
CA ILE A 249 -7.11 23.52 30.65
C ILE A 249 -7.02 23.59 32.18
N GLY A 250 -5.81 23.69 32.70
CA GLY A 250 -5.61 24.00 34.12
C GLY A 250 -5.90 25.48 34.34
N TYR A 251 -6.90 25.79 35.18
CA TYR A 251 -7.11 27.15 35.66
C TYR A 251 -6.26 27.35 36.92
N ALA A 252 -5.53 28.45 36.97
CA ALA A 252 -4.95 28.90 38.23
C ALA A 252 -6.09 29.41 39.12
N PRO A 253 -6.16 29.01 40.40
CA PRO A 253 -7.10 29.61 41.34
C PRO A 253 -6.85 31.12 41.39
N LEU A 254 -7.94 31.90 41.34
CA LEU A 254 -7.93 33.37 41.44
C LEU A 254 -7.11 33.79 42.68
N GLY A 255 -5.89 34.28 42.48
CA GLY A 255 -5.02 34.75 43.57
C GLY A 255 -3.56 34.32 43.49
N GLN A 256 -3.18 33.32 42.68
CA GLN A 256 -1.77 32.96 42.50
C GLN A 256 -1.19 33.52 41.19
N GLN A 257 -0.26 34.47 41.33
CA GLN A 257 0.54 34.98 40.20
C GLN A 257 1.35 33.82 39.58
N LYS A 258 1.36 33.75 38.24
CA LYS A 258 2.16 32.78 37.49
C LYS A 258 3.64 32.92 37.88
N PRO A 259 4.37 31.82 38.15
CA PRO A 259 5.81 31.93 38.37
C PRO A 259 6.46 32.48 37.11
N VAL A 260 7.17 33.59 37.28
CA VAL A 260 7.97 34.24 36.24
C VAL A 260 9.00 33.21 35.77
N LYS A 261 8.91 32.78 34.51
CA LYS A 261 9.96 31.98 33.87
C LYS A 261 11.25 32.81 33.86
N GLN A 262 12.19 32.47 34.72
CA GLN A 262 13.56 32.96 34.61
C GLN A 262 14.17 32.35 33.34
N LYS A 263 14.76 33.24 32.52
CA LYS A 263 15.41 32.93 31.25
C LYS A 263 16.69 32.14 31.45
#